data_AF-A0A395V2N9-F1
#
_entry.id   AF-A0A395V2N9-F1
#
_cell.length_a   1.000
_cell.length_b   1.000
_cell.length_c   1.000
_cell.angle_alpha   90.00
_cell.angle_beta   90.00
_cell.angle_gamma   90.00
#
_symmetry.space_group_name_H-M   'P 1'
#
loop_
_entity.id
_entity.type
_entity.pdbx_description
1 polymer ?
#
loop_
_entity_poly.entity_id
_entity_poly.type
_entity_poly.pdbx_seq_one_letter_code
_entity_poly.pdbx_strand_id
1 'polypeptide(L)'
;MVISRIVKFEIPRYLENLIDIVIDKFNESGISPVDMLQYMLDNDINNWIHYYAYTFIIPVAKEEENGAVNDLSELYAFVLTGYILDAFREKRIDIKNLVEGQVLAHKTNQYDLTVVDGVEFKRDYFVFEGKAYLYSILTNINTMQFGDTMPGFARIITEQIKDGNILLRLDERLALPVDQAISYSTLNFEKYRGPQFHFKDSILKNLKTITIHINENTSDKLLLVVKKKVDNNSKKDFWHIELETLPYRDAASKGKYCITTFLYKFKSK
;
A
#
# COMPACT_ATOMS: atom_id res chain seq x y z
N MET A 1 -11.96 1.92 -36.79
CA MET A 1 -12.14 0.57 -36.22
C MET A 1 -11.26 0.49 -34.99
N VAL A 2 -11.82 0.76 -33.81
CA VAL A 2 -11.06 0.65 -32.55
C VAL A 2 -10.96 -0.83 -32.26
N ILE A 3 -9.77 -1.41 -32.40
CA ILE A 3 -9.49 -2.72 -31.84
C ILE A 3 -9.58 -2.52 -30.33
N SER A 4 -10.75 -2.81 -29.76
CA SER A 4 -10.88 -3.07 -28.34
C SER A 4 -9.96 -4.25 -28.07
N ARG A 5 -8.76 -3.99 -27.52
CA ARG A 5 -7.94 -5.05 -26.94
C ARG A 5 -8.73 -5.54 -25.75
N ILE A 6 -9.47 -6.62 -25.93
CA ILE A 6 -10.07 -7.34 -24.81
C ILE A 6 -8.88 -7.83 -23.98
N VAL A 7 -8.66 -7.19 -22.84
CA VAL A 7 -7.64 -7.60 -21.88
C VAL A 7 -8.18 -8.84 -21.20
N LYS A 8 -7.47 -9.96 -21.37
CA LYS A 8 -7.82 -11.21 -20.71
C LYS A 8 -7.51 -11.11 -19.22
N PHE A 9 -8.33 -11.76 -18.39
CA PHE A 9 -7.99 -11.96 -17.00
C PHE A 9 -6.83 -12.94 -16.92
N GLU A 10 -5.71 -12.47 -16.38
CA GLU A 10 -4.53 -13.26 -16.09
C GLU A 10 -4.20 -13.10 -14.61
N ILE A 11 -3.98 -14.23 -13.94
CA ILE A 11 -3.54 -14.23 -12.55
C ILE A 11 -2.14 -13.64 -12.49
N PRO A 12 -1.90 -12.60 -11.65
CA PRO A 12 -0.56 -12.11 -11.44
C PRO A 12 0.32 -13.19 -10.78
N ARG A 13 1.54 -13.37 -11.28
CA ARG A 13 2.49 -14.39 -10.77
C ARG A 13 2.66 -14.40 -9.26
N TYR A 14 2.65 -13.22 -8.63
CA TYR A 14 2.81 -13.10 -7.18
C TYR A 14 1.59 -13.58 -6.37
N LEU A 15 0.44 -13.81 -7.02
CA LEU A 15 -0.77 -14.37 -6.40
C LEU A 15 -0.98 -15.85 -6.69
N GLU A 16 -0.28 -16.45 -7.66
CA GLU A 16 -0.47 -17.86 -8.06
C GLU A 16 -0.47 -18.81 -6.86
N ASN A 17 0.58 -18.79 -6.04
CA ASN A 17 0.69 -19.64 -4.85
C ASN A 17 -0.45 -19.41 -3.84
N LEU A 18 -0.94 -18.18 -3.70
CA LEU A 18 -2.04 -17.88 -2.77
C LEU A 18 -3.36 -18.40 -3.32
N ILE A 19 -3.60 -18.22 -4.62
CA ILE A 19 -4.79 -18.70 -5.30
C ILE A 19 -4.85 -20.22 -5.23
N ASP A 20 -3.73 -20.92 -5.44
CA ASP A 20 -3.67 -22.38 -5.30
C ASP A 20 -4.12 -22.84 -3.90
N ILE A 21 -3.62 -22.18 -2.84
CA ILE A 21 -4.03 -22.46 -1.46
C ILE A 21 -5.53 -22.18 -1.26
N VAL A 22 -6.05 -21.08 -1.82
CA VAL A 22 -7.47 -20.73 -1.71
C VAL A 22 -8.34 -21.76 -2.43
N ILE A 23 -7.95 -22.22 -3.61
CA ILE A 23 -8.64 -23.26 -4.37
C ILE A 23 -8.67 -24.57 -3.58
N ASP A 24 -7.53 -25.01 -3.07
CA ASP A 24 -7.42 -26.23 -2.28
C ASP A 24 -8.34 -26.18 -1.06
N LYS A 25 -8.29 -25.08 -0.30
CA LYS A 25 -9.14 -24.90 0.89
C LYS A 25 -10.62 -24.78 0.54
N PHE A 26 -10.95 -24.14 -0.57
CA PHE A 26 -12.32 -24.06 -1.05
C PHE A 26 -12.86 -25.44 -1.43
N ASN A 27 -12.09 -26.23 -2.18
CA ASN A 27 -12.46 -27.60 -2.57
C ASN A 27 -12.61 -28.52 -1.35
N GLU A 28 -11.70 -28.44 -0.37
CA GLU A 28 -11.78 -29.18 0.90
C GLU A 28 -13.04 -28.85 1.71
N SER A 29 -13.56 -27.62 1.59
CA SER A 29 -14.71 -27.16 2.39
C SER A 29 -16.03 -27.82 2.00
N GLY A 30 -16.16 -28.29 0.76
CA GLY A 30 -17.42 -28.80 0.21
C GLY A 30 -18.51 -27.74 0.01
N ILE A 31 -18.20 -26.44 0.16
CA ILE A 31 -19.13 -25.34 -0.09
C ILE A 31 -19.34 -25.19 -1.60
N SER A 32 -20.58 -25.01 -2.04
CA SER A 32 -20.86 -24.81 -3.47
C SER A 32 -20.37 -23.42 -3.94
N PRO A 33 -19.89 -23.29 -5.19
CA PRO A 33 -19.52 -21.98 -5.75
C PRO A 33 -20.64 -20.95 -5.71
N VAL A 34 -21.90 -21.40 -5.82
CA VAL A 34 -23.10 -20.56 -5.78
C VAL A 34 -23.31 -20.00 -4.37
N ASP A 35 -23.23 -20.85 -3.33
CA ASP A 35 -23.43 -20.40 -1.95
C ASP A 35 -22.33 -19.44 -1.52
N MET A 36 -21.08 -19.73 -1.90
CA MET A 36 -19.96 -18.84 -1.61
C MET A 36 -20.04 -17.53 -2.40
N LEU A 37 -20.48 -17.54 -3.67
CA LEU A 37 -20.72 -16.31 -4.42
C LEU A 37 -21.82 -15.45 -3.77
N GLN A 38 -22.91 -16.08 -3.34
CA GLN A 38 -23.99 -15.39 -2.64
C GLN A 38 -23.49 -14.79 -1.32
N TYR A 39 -22.70 -15.54 -0.54
CA TYR A 39 -22.08 -15.03 0.68
C TYR A 39 -21.20 -13.81 0.41
N MET A 40 -20.38 -13.83 -0.64
CA MET A 40 -19.55 -12.68 -1.01
C MET A 40 -20.40 -11.47 -1.41
N LEU A 41 -21.50 -11.67 -2.16
CA LEU A 41 -22.42 -10.60 -2.55
C LEU A 41 -23.14 -9.96 -1.35
N ASP A 42 -23.59 -10.79 -0.40
CA ASP A 42 -24.28 -10.32 0.80
C ASP A 42 -23.36 -9.52 1.74
N ASN A 43 -22.04 -9.69 1.58
CA ASN A 43 -21.01 -9.07 2.42
C ASN A 43 -20.05 -8.15 1.64
N ASP A 44 -20.43 -7.69 0.44
CA ASP A 44 -19.58 -6.87 -0.43
C ASP A 44 -19.48 -5.41 0.06
N ILE A 45 -18.55 -5.16 0.98
CA ILE A 45 -18.36 -3.84 1.62
C ILE A 45 -18.03 -2.74 0.59
N ASN A 46 -17.41 -3.09 -0.52
CA ASN A 46 -16.84 -2.15 -1.49
C ASN A 46 -17.53 -2.20 -2.87
N ASN A 47 -18.61 -2.97 -3.01
CA ASN A 47 -19.42 -3.17 -4.22
C ASN A 47 -18.65 -3.70 -5.46
N TRP A 48 -17.44 -4.22 -5.29
CA TRP A 48 -16.66 -4.70 -6.43
C TRP A 48 -17.00 -6.16 -6.76
N ILE A 49 -17.37 -6.99 -5.78
CA ILE A 49 -17.86 -8.36 -6.05
C ILE A 49 -19.10 -8.30 -6.92
N HIS A 50 -20.00 -7.36 -6.66
CA HIS A 50 -21.18 -7.15 -7.49
C HIS A 50 -20.82 -6.92 -8.96
N TYR A 51 -19.82 -6.08 -9.24
CA TYR A 51 -19.35 -5.84 -10.61
C TYR A 51 -18.83 -7.13 -11.25
N TYR A 52 -17.95 -7.89 -10.59
CA TYR A 52 -17.37 -9.10 -11.18
C TYR A 52 -18.40 -10.23 -11.35
N ALA A 53 -19.30 -10.37 -10.38
CA ALA A 53 -20.36 -11.38 -10.42
C ALA A 53 -21.28 -11.19 -11.63
N TYR A 54 -21.83 -9.99 -11.80
CA TYR A 54 -22.82 -9.72 -12.84
C TYR A 54 -22.23 -9.44 -14.22
N THR A 55 -20.99 -8.96 -14.29
CA THR A 55 -20.34 -8.66 -15.58
C THR A 55 -19.63 -9.87 -16.19
N PHE A 56 -19.10 -10.77 -15.36
CA PHE A 56 -18.26 -11.87 -15.84
C PHE A 56 -18.73 -13.23 -15.36
N ILE A 57 -18.86 -13.46 -14.04
CA ILE A 57 -19.08 -14.82 -13.50
C ILE A 57 -20.46 -15.38 -13.92
N ILE A 58 -21.54 -14.65 -13.64
CA ILE A 58 -22.92 -15.11 -13.92
C ILE A 58 -23.17 -15.26 -15.44
N PRO A 59 -22.79 -14.29 -16.31
CA PRO A 59 -22.93 -14.45 -17.75
C PRO A 59 -22.19 -15.68 -18.28
N VAL A 60 -20.91 -15.86 -17.91
CA VAL A 60 -20.11 -17.01 -18.39
C VAL A 60 -20.67 -18.33 -17.86
N ALA A 61 -21.17 -18.37 -16.62
CA ALA A 61 -21.85 -19.54 -16.07
C ALA A 61 -23.16 -19.89 -16.79
N LYS A 62 -23.76 -18.92 -17.51
CA LYS A 62 -24.94 -19.11 -18.38
C LYS A 62 -24.57 -19.35 -19.84
N GLU A 63 -23.30 -19.65 -20.11
CA GLU A 63 -22.76 -19.90 -21.45
C GLU A 63 -22.80 -18.67 -22.38
N GLU A 64 -22.84 -17.45 -21.82
CA GLU A 64 -22.69 -16.22 -22.60
C GLU A 64 -21.22 -16.02 -22.98
N GLU A 65 -20.94 -15.72 -24.25
CA GLU A 65 -19.57 -15.47 -24.72
C GLU A 65 -18.96 -14.24 -24.05
N ASN A 66 -17.82 -14.43 -23.38
CA ASN A 66 -17.03 -13.34 -22.81
C ASN A 66 -15.56 -13.49 -23.20
N GLY A 67 -15.09 -12.68 -24.15
CA GLY A 67 -13.72 -12.75 -24.64
C GLY A 67 -12.63 -12.40 -23.61
N ALA A 68 -12.99 -11.92 -22.42
CA ALA A 68 -12.04 -11.59 -21.35
C ALA A 68 -11.80 -12.77 -20.39
N VAL A 69 -12.69 -13.76 -20.35
CA VAL A 69 -12.66 -14.89 -19.41
C VAL A 69 -12.29 -16.16 -20.17
N ASN A 70 -11.09 -16.70 -19.93
CA ASN A 70 -10.68 -17.97 -20.53
C ASN A 70 -11.21 -19.18 -19.74
N ASP A 71 -11.17 -19.07 -18.41
CA ASP A 71 -11.57 -20.12 -17.48
C ASP A 71 -12.39 -19.48 -16.34
N LEU A 72 -13.61 -19.98 -16.15
CA LEU A 72 -14.53 -19.48 -15.13
C LEU A 72 -14.07 -19.84 -13.71
N SER A 73 -13.49 -21.02 -13.53
CA SER A 73 -12.97 -21.49 -12.25
C SER A 73 -11.74 -20.68 -11.84
N GLU A 74 -10.84 -20.35 -12.76
CA GLU A 74 -9.70 -19.46 -12.48
C GLU A 74 -10.16 -18.05 -12.12
N LEU A 75 -11.11 -17.47 -12.88
CA LEU A 75 -11.68 -16.15 -12.55
C LEU A 75 -12.34 -16.17 -11.18
N TYR A 76 -13.12 -17.21 -10.89
CA TYR A 76 -13.80 -17.35 -9.60
C TYR A 76 -12.80 -17.42 -8.44
N ALA A 77 -11.74 -18.23 -8.57
CA ALA A 77 -10.70 -18.34 -7.57
C ALA A 77 -9.95 -17.02 -7.37
N PHE A 78 -9.71 -16.28 -8.44
CA PHE A 78 -9.09 -14.97 -8.37
C PHE A 78 -9.97 -13.95 -7.63
N VAL A 79 -11.27 -13.90 -7.95
CA VAL A 79 -12.25 -13.02 -7.27
C VAL A 79 -12.40 -13.41 -5.80
N LEU A 80 -12.49 -14.71 -5.49
CA LEU A 80 -12.56 -15.21 -4.11
C LEU A 80 -11.30 -14.82 -3.31
N THR A 81 -10.13 -14.94 -3.91
CA THR A 81 -8.87 -14.53 -3.27
C THR A 81 -8.85 -13.04 -2.98
N GLY A 82 -9.28 -12.20 -3.93
CA GLY A 82 -9.43 -10.77 -3.71
C GLY A 82 -10.41 -10.44 -2.59
N TYR A 83 -11.55 -11.15 -2.53
CA TYR A 83 -12.55 -11.00 -1.47
C TYR A 83 -11.95 -11.31 -0.10
N ILE A 84 -11.22 -12.42 0.02
CA ILE A 84 -10.57 -12.82 1.27
C ILE A 84 -9.59 -11.73 1.74
N LEU A 85 -8.76 -11.24 0.82
CA LEU A 85 -7.78 -10.19 1.13
C LEU A 85 -8.45 -8.90 1.58
N ASP A 86 -9.59 -8.50 1.00
CA ASP A 86 -10.26 -7.25 1.36
C ASP A 86 -11.12 -7.37 2.63
N ALA A 87 -11.83 -8.50 2.80
CA ALA A 87 -12.70 -8.74 3.94
C ALA A 87 -11.93 -9.04 5.24
N PHE A 88 -10.83 -9.80 5.13
CA PHE A 88 -10.06 -10.28 6.29
C PHE A 88 -8.73 -9.54 6.47
N ARG A 89 -8.46 -8.45 5.74
CA ARG A 89 -7.28 -7.65 6.01
C ARG A 89 -7.26 -7.14 7.45
N GLU A 90 -6.06 -7.10 8.00
CA GLU A 90 -5.80 -6.44 9.27
C GLU A 90 -6.23 -4.97 9.19
N LYS A 91 -7.20 -4.57 10.02
CA LYS A 91 -7.69 -3.19 10.07
C LYS A 91 -6.82 -2.28 10.94
N ARG A 92 -5.87 -2.86 11.68
CA ARG A 92 -4.94 -2.16 12.57
C ARG A 92 -3.51 -2.46 12.15
N ILE A 93 -2.78 -1.42 11.73
CA ILE A 93 -1.40 -1.59 11.30
C ILE A 93 -0.50 -1.58 12.55
N ASP A 94 0.11 -2.71 12.88
CA ASP A 94 1.27 -2.75 13.78
C ASP A 94 2.56 -2.62 12.96
N ILE A 95 3.27 -1.53 13.16
CA ILE A 95 4.54 -1.28 12.46
C ILE A 95 5.59 -2.36 12.82
N LYS A 96 5.54 -2.98 14.01
CA LYS A 96 6.45 -4.07 14.35
C LYS A 96 6.27 -5.26 13.41
N ASN A 97 5.03 -5.65 13.17
CA ASN A 97 4.71 -6.74 12.24
C ASN A 97 5.07 -6.35 10.80
N LEU A 98 4.94 -5.07 10.43
CA LEU A 98 5.32 -4.57 9.11
C LEU A 98 6.83 -4.70 8.85
N VAL A 99 7.66 -4.41 9.86
CA VAL A 99 9.14 -4.48 9.73
C VAL A 99 9.71 -5.87 10.07
N GLU A 100 8.93 -6.72 10.74
CA GLU A 100 9.33 -8.08 11.07
C GLU A 100 9.59 -8.88 9.80
N GLY A 101 10.76 -9.53 9.70
CA GLY A 101 11.15 -10.32 8.53
C GLY A 101 11.52 -9.50 7.29
N GLN A 102 11.71 -8.19 7.39
CA GLN A 102 12.18 -7.36 6.27
C GLN A 102 13.47 -7.91 5.66
N VAL A 103 13.57 -7.86 4.33
CA VAL A 103 14.75 -8.34 3.59
C VAL A 103 15.37 -7.15 2.87
N LEU A 104 16.44 -6.60 3.45
CA LEU A 104 17.14 -5.42 2.96
C LEU A 104 18.46 -5.84 2.31
N ALA A 105 18.46 -6.02 0.99
CA ALA A 105 19.63 -6.50 0.25
C ALA A 105 20.70 -5.39 0.05
N HIS A 106 20.27 -4.14 0.06
CA HIS A 106 21.12 -2.99 -0.25
C HIS A 106 21.79 -2.40 0.98
N LYS A 107 22.85 -1.62 0.77
CA LYS A 107 23.47 -0.85 1.85
C LYS A 107 22.49 0.20 2.38
N THR A 108 22.19 0.11 3.67
CA THR A 108 21.29 1.04 4.33
C THR A 108 22.02 2.01 5.26
N ASN A 109 21.35 3.12 5.58
CA ASN A 109 21.69 3.94 6.75
C ASN A 109 21.08 3.36 8.04
N GLN A 110 21.26 4.06 9.16
CA GLN A 110 20.72 3.68 10.48
C GLN A 110 19.17 3.60 10.58
N TYR A 111 18.47 3.85 9.47
CA TYR A 111 17.01 3.84 9.36
C TYR A 111 16.50 2.86 8.30
N ASP A 112 17.38 1.96 7.85
CA ASP A 112 17.07 0.96 6.83
C ASP A 112 16.69 1.57 5.47
N LEU A 113 17.29 2.71 5.12
CA LEU A 113 17.07 3.36 3.83
C LEU A 113 18.28 3.30 2.93
N THR A 114 17.99 3.11 1.65
CA THR A 114 18.96 3.02 0.56
C THR A 114 18.88 4.27 -0.29
N VAL A 115 20.03 4.75 -0.75
CA VAL A 115 20.09 5.79 -1.78
C VAL A 115 19.61 5.21 -3.12
N VAL A 116 18.57 5.79 -3.69
CA VAL A 116 17.87 5.31 -4.90
C VAL A 116 17.85 6.39 -5.99
N ASP A 117 19.00 7.01 -6.22
CA ASP A 117 19.10 8.03 -7.26
C ASP A 117 18.80 7.42 -8.64
N GLY A 118 18.00 8.12 -9.45
CA GLY A 118 17.49 7.60 -10.71
C GLY A 118 16.25 6.70 -10.58
N VAL A 119 15.63 6.62 -9.39
CA VAL A 119 14.35 5.95 -9.19
C VAL A 119 13.26 6.50 -10.14
N GLU A 120 12.49 5.60 -10.74
CA GLU A 120 11.33 5.96 -11.55
C GLU A 120 10.06 5.76 -10.72
N PHE A 121 9.35 6.83 -10.40
CA PHE A 121 8.08 6.74 -9.70
C PHE A 121 6.93 6.41 -10.65
N LYS A 122 6.17 5.37 -10.32
CA LYS A 122 4.88 5.05 -10.93
C LYS A 122 3.76 5.27 -9.92
N ARG A 123 2.52 5.04 -10.34
CA ARG A 123 1.30 5.28 -9.57
C ARG A 123 1.26 4.48 -8.26
N ASP A 124 1.54 3.18 -8.35
CA ASP A 124 1.39 2.21 -7.25
C ASP A 124 2.71 1.63 -6.73
N TYR A 125 3.81 1.90 -7.43
CA TYR A 125 5.15 1.41 -7.11
C TYR A 125 6.21 2.38 -7.63
N PHE A 126 7.46 2.10 -7.30
CA PHE A 126 8.62 2.77 -7.89
C PHE A 126 9.62 1.75 -8.42
N VAL A 127 10.34 2.08 -9.48
CA VAL A 127 11.30 1.19 -10.13
C VAL A 127 12.72 1.59 -9.77
N PHE A 128 13.49 0.63 -9.30
CA PHE A 128 14.92 0.78 -9.01
C PHE A 128 15.65 -0.53 -9.35
N GLU A 129 16.75 -0.43 -10.11
CA GLU A 129 17.58 -1.58 -10.54
C GLU A 129 16.78 -2.73 -11.19
N GLY A 130 15.80 -2.39 -12.04
CA GLY A 130 14.98 -3.37 -12.77
C GLY A 130 13.91 -4.07 -11.95
N LYS A 131 13.75 -3.70 -10.67
CA LYS A 131 12.68 -4.18 -9.80
C LYS A 131 11.66 -3.07 -9.54
N ALA A 132 10.39 -3.44 -9.50
CA ALA A 132 9.30 -2.61 -9.02
C ALA A 132 9.07 -2.88 -7.54
N TYR A 133 9.15 -1.84 -6.72
CA TYR A 133 8.91 -1.88 -5.28
C TYR A 133 7.56 -1.22 -4.98
N LEU A 134 6.65 -1.97 -4.37
CA LEU A 134 5.37 -1.43 -3.91
C LEU A 134 5.61 -0.35 -2.86
N TYR A 135 4.80 0.72 -2.91
CA TYR A 135 4.82 1.69 -1.83
C TYR A 135 4.33 1.04 -0.53
N SER A 136 4.94 1.43 0.60
CA SER A 136 4.37 1.10 1.90
C SER A 136 2.91 1.55 1.99
N ILE A 137 2.07 0.76 2.65
CA ILE A 137 0.67 1.11 2.97
C ILE A 137 0.54 2.45 3.73
N LEU A 138 1.63 2.92 4.34
CA LEU A 138 1.73 4.20 5.06
C LEU A 138 2.21 5.37 4.17
N THR A 139 2.35 5.13 2.88
CA THR A 139 2.66 6.16 1.88
C THR A 139 1.37 6.64 1.26
N ASN A 140 1.14 7.95 1.33
CA ASN A 140 0.02 8.57 0.63
C ASN A 140 0.34 8.61 -0.87
N ILE A 141 -0.34 7.75 -1.63
CA ILE A 141 -0.19 7.63 -3.08
C ILE A 141 -1.19 8.48 -3.86
N ASN A 142 -1.93 9.40 -3.22
CA ASN A 142 -2.89 10.26 -3.93
C ASN A 142 -2.17 11.11 -5.00
N THR A 143 -2.79 11.24 -6.17
CA THR A 143 -2.36 12.17 -7.23
C THR A 143 -2.58 13.63 -6.82
N MET A 144 -1.85 14.56 -7.43
CA MET A 144 -2.19 15.98 -7.35
C MET A 144 -3.32 16.33 -8.34
N GLN A 145 -3.29 15.73 -9.53
CA GLN A 145 -4.28 15.92 -10.57
C GLN A 145 -4.84 14.58 -11.04
N PHE A 146 -6.10 14.58 -11.47
CA PHE A 146 -6.70 13.40 -12.06
C PHE A 146 -5.91 12.97 -13.30
N GLY A 147 -5.55 11.68 -13.37
CA GLY A 147 -4.74 11.12 -14.45
C GLY A 147 -3.22 11.19 -14.25
N ASP A 148 -2.72 11.69 -13.12
CA ASP A 148 -1.27 11.63 -12.85
C ASP A 148 -0.77 10.18 -12.82
N THR A 149 0.38 9.94 -13.46
CA THR A 149 1.04 8.63 -13.51
C THR A 149 1.86 8.30 -12.26
N MET A 150 1.95 9.22 -11.31
CA MET A 150 2.70 9.06 -10.06
C MET A 150 2.02 9.80 -8.89
N PRO A 151 2.30 9.41 -7.64
CA PRO A 151 1.85 10.14 -6.46
C PRO A 151 2.30 11.59 -6.43
N GLY A 152 1.54 12.45 -5.73
CA GLY A 152 1.87 13.86 -5.57
C GLY A 152 3.23 14.10 -4.91
N PHE A 153 3.61 13.28 -3.91
CA PHE A 153 4.93 13.41 -3.28
C PHE A 153 6.06 13.12 -4.28
N ALA A 154 5.88 12.11 -5.13
CA ALA A 154 6.84 11.74 -6.16
C ALA A 154 6.97 12.86 -7.20
N ARG A 155 5.84 13.44 -7.63
CA ARG A 155 5.83 14.61 -8.53
C ARG A 155 6.62 15.78 -7.96
N ILE A 156 6.42 16.12 -6.68
CA ILE A 156 7.17 17.19 -6.01
C ILE A 156 8.67 16.88 -5.98
N ILE A 157 9.06 15.64 -5.67
CA ILE A 157 10.47 15.22 -5.67
C ILE A 157 11.06 15.38 -7.07
N THR A 158 10.40 14.83 -8.08
CA THR A 158 10.87 14.82 -9.47
C THR A 158 10.94 16.22 -10.09
N GLU A 159 9.96 17.09 -9.84
CA GLU A 159 9.84 18.37 -10.54
C GLU A 159 10.51 19.54 -9.78
N GLN A 160 10.53 19.51 -8.45
CA GLN A 160 10.94 20.66 -7.65
C GLN A 160 12.31 20.49 -6.99
N ILE A 161 12.82 19.26 -6.86
CA ILE A 161 14.09 18.99 -6.20
C ILE A 161 15.16 18.77 -7.26
N LYS A 162 16.11 19.70 -7.34
CA LYS A 162 17.18 19.68 -8.35
C LYS A 162 18.46 19.00 -7.87
N ASP A 163 18.68 18.97 -6.56
CA ASP A 163 19.90 18.48 -5.92
C ASP A 163 19.58 17.65 -4.67
N GLY A 164 20.42 16.65 -4.40
CA GLY A 164 20.34 15.78 -3.22
C GLY A 164 20.03 14.32 -3.56
N ASN A 165 20.32 13.43 -2.62
CA ASN A 165 20.02 12.00 -2.76
C ASN A 165 18.58 11.69 -2.38
N ILE A 166 17.95 10.75 -3.10
CA ILE A 166 16.65 10.19 -2.73
C ILE A 166 16.90 8.94 -1.89
N LEU A 167 16.26 8.85 -0.71
CA LEU A 167 16.39 7.69 0.17
C LEU A 167 15.03 7.00 0.34
N LEU A 168 14.93 5.73 -0.05
CA LEU A 168 13.75 4.89 0.12
C LEU A 168 14.12 3.57 0.77
N ARG A 169 13.13 2.90 1.39
CA ARG A 169 13.31 1.55 1.91
C ARG A 169 13.08 0.56 0.77
N LEU A 170 14.07 -0.32 0.56
CA LEU A 170 14.00 -1.40 -0.42
C LEU A 170 13.83 -2.73 0.32
N ASP A 171 12.57 -3.09 0.61
CA ASP A 171 12.24 -4.40 1.17
C ASP A 171 11.96 -5.38 0.02
N GLU A 172 12.79 -6.40 -0.12
CA GLU A 172 12.71 -7.40 -1.19
C GLU A 172 11.41 -8.20 -1.15
N ARG A 173 10.71 -8.25 0.00
CA ARG A 173 9.37 -8.86 0.08
C ARG A 173 8.30 -8.08 -0.67
N LEU A 174 8.55 -6.79 -0.92
CA LEU A 174 7.65 -5.88 -1.65
C LEU A 174 8.16 -5.60 -3.06
N ALA A 175 9.18 -6.33 -3.51
CA ALA A 175 9.81 -6.18 -4.81
C ALA A 175 9.35 -7.28 -5.77
N LEU A 176 9.16 -6.92 -7.02
CA LEU A 176 8.94 -7.85 -8.12
C LEU A 176 9.68 -7.39 -9.38
N PRO A 177 9.99 -8.30 -10.32
CA PRO A 177 10.51 -7.92 -11.63
C PRO A 177 9.60 -6.87 -12.31
N VAL A 178 10.19 -5.86 -12.94
CA VAL A 178 9.42 -4.73 -13.51
C VAL A 178 8.42 -5.17 -14.59
N ASP A 179 8.72 -6.24 -15.33
CA ASP A 179 7.85 -6.85 -16.33
C ASP A 179 6.60 -7.52 -15.75
N GLN A 180 6.60 -7.78 -14.44
CA GLN A 180 5.47 -8.34 -13.69
C GLN A 180 4.68 -7.26 -12.95
N ALA A 181 5.12 -5.99 -13.01
CA ALA A 181 4.53 -4.91 -12.23
C ALA A 181 3.23 -4.39 -12.85
N ILE A 182 2.14 -4.53 -12.10
CA ILE A 182 0.81 -4.09 -12.52
C ILE A 182 0.42 -2.85 -11.71
N SER A 183 -0.04 -1.81 -12.41
CA SER A 183 -0.61 -0.62 -11.79
C SER A 183 -2.12 -0.69 -11.90
N TYR A 184 -2.79 -0.78 -10.76
CA TYR A 184 -4.23 -0.98 -10.66
C TYR A 184 -4.99 0.33 -10.45
N SER A 185 -4.34 1.37 -9.95
CA SER A 185 -4.96 2.68 -9.65
C SER A 185 -5.20 3.51 -10.90
N THR A 186 -6.13 3.07 -11.76
CA THR A 186 -6.52 3.76 -12.99
C THR A 186 -7.50 4.90 -12.73
N LEU A 187 -8.58 4.62 -11.99
CA LEU A 187 -9.59 5.58 -11.56
C LEU A 187 -9.63 5.54 -10.03
N ASN A 188 -9.35 6.67 -9.37
CA ASN A 188 -9.12 6.81 -7.93
C ASN A 188 -10.34 6.39 -7.06
N PHE A 189 -10.62 5.09 -6.95
CA PHE A 189 -11.62 4.54 -6.04
C PHE A 189 -11.01 4.13 -4.69
N GLU A 190 -9.70 3.87 -4.65
CA GLU A 190 -9.00 3.62 -3.39
C GLU A 190 -8.76 4.93 -2.63
N LYS A 191 -9.44 5.05 -1.48
CA LYS A 191 -9.17 6.13 -0.52
C LYS A 191 -7.97 5.76 0.32
N TYR A 192 -6.89 6.54 0.27
CA TYR A 192 -5.81 6.45 1.25
C TYR A 192 -6.37 6.55 2.68
N ARG A 193 -6.18 5.49 3.47
CA ARG A 193 -6.66 5.40 4.87
C ARG A 193 -5.57 5.64 5.90
N GLY A 194 -4.33 5.91 5.49
CA GLY A 194 -3.25 6.21 6.41
C GLY A 194 -3.35 7.62 7.01
N PRO A 195 -2.48 7.95 7.98
CA PRO A 195 -2.49 9.25 8.63
C PRO A 195 -2.23 10.36 7.60
N GLN A 196 -3.03 11.42 7.67
CA GLN A 196 -2.86 12.64 6.90
C GLN A 196 -2.41 13.77 7.82
N PHE A 197 -1.36 14.48 7.41
CA PHE A 197 -0.83 15.62 8.15
C PHE A 197 -1.18 16.91 7.41
N HIS A 198 -1.86 17.82 8.10
CA HIS A 198 -2.19 19.13 7.58
C HIS A 198 -1.13 20.14 8.03
N PHE A 199 -0.28 20.55 7.09
CA PHE A 199 0.82 21.48 7.35
C PHE A 199 0.51 22.95 7.06
N LYS A 200 -0.73 23.26 6.65
CA LYS A 200 -1.12 24.58 6.14
C LYS A 200 -0.73 25.73 7.06
N ASP A 201 -0.73 25.49 8.37
CA ASP A 201 -0.41 26.48 9.41
C ASP A 201 0.84 26.10 10.24
N SER A 202 1.62 25.11 9.80
CA SER A 202 2.80 24.63 10.52
C SER A 202 4.04 25.47 10.24
N ILE A 203 4.70 25.97 11.28
CA ILE A 203 5.99 26.66 11.17
C ILE A 203 7.13 25.63 11.33
N LEU A 204 7.67 25.16 10.21
CA LEU A 204 8.79 24.19 10.16
C LEU A 204 10.18 24.86 10.10
N LYS A 205 10.31 26.10 10.56
CA LYS A 205 11.57 26.87 10.47
C LYS A 205 12.55 26.59 11.61
N ASN A 206 12.11 25.92 12.66
CA ASN A 206 12.90 25.70 13.87
C ASN A 206 13.80 24.46 13.74
N LEU A 207 14.87 24.39 14.56
CA LEU A 207 15.80 23.25 14.61
C LEU A 207 15.09 21.91 14.91
N LYS A 208 14.00 22.00 15.68
CA LYS A 208 13.07 20.92 16.00
C LYS A 208 11.67 21.51 16.11
N THR A 209 10.73 20.97 15.36
CA THR A 209 9.29 21.23 15.47
C THR A 209 8.63 19.96 15.97
N ILE A 210 7.75 20.09 16.97
CA ILE A 210 6.94 19.00 17.51
C ILE A 210 5.48 19.39 17.30
N THR A 211 4.71 18.52 16.67
CA THR A 211 3.27 18.70 16.40
C THR A 211 2.52 17.51 16.95
N ILE A 212 1.43 17.73 17.68
CA ILE A 212 0.55 16.67 18.16
C ILE A 212 -0.76 16.79 17.42
N HIS A 213 -1.12 15.75 16.67
CA HIS A 213 -2.44 15.60 16.07
C HIS A 213 -3.31 14.77 17.00
N ILE A 214 -4.53 15.22 17.25
CA ILE A 214 -5.50 14.55 18.12
C ILE A 214 -6.79 14.35 17.32
N ASN A 215 -7.32 13.14 17.32
CA ASN A 215 -8.71 12.91 16.92
C ASN A 215 -9.58 13.05 18.17
N GLU A 216 -10.40 14.11 18.24
CA GLU A 216 -11.21 14.41 19.42
C GLU A 216 -12.24 13.32 19.74
N ASN A 217 -12.71 12.58 18.72
CA ASN A 217 -13.72 11.54 18.89
C ASN A 217 -13.12 10.23 19.42
N THR A 218 -11.94 9.84 18.93
CA THR A 218 -11.30 8.58 19.34
C THR A 218 -10.25 8.77 20.43
N SER A 219 -9.85 10.00 20.72
CA SER A 219 -8.70 10.36 21.55
C SER A 219 -7.36 9.77 21.09
N ASP A 220 -7.30 9.27 19.85
CA ASP A 220 -6.06 8.84 19.23
C ASP A 220 -5.14 10.05 19.02
N LYS A 221 -3.87 9.88 19.38
CA LYS A 221 -2.87 10.94 19.33
C LYS A 221 -1.68 10.50 18.50
N LEU A 222 -1.23 11.38 17.63
CA LEU A 222 -0.05 11.18 16.80
C LEU A 222 0.92 12.34 16.99
N LEU A 223 2.10 12.04 17.50
CA LEU A 223 3.22 12.96 17.61
C LEU A 223 4.00 12.94 16.30
N LEU A 224 4.23 14.12 15.74
CA LEU A 224 5.13 14.37 14.62
C LEU A 224 6.30 15.22 15.12
N VAL A 225 7.52 14.78 14.85
CA VAL A 225 8.73 15.55 15.16
C VAL A 225 9.52 15.77 13.88
N VAL A 226 9.72 17.03 13.49
CA VAL A 226 10.57 17.42 12.36
C VAL A 226 11.83 18.10 12.91
N LYS A 227 13.02 17.53 12.71
CA LYS A 227 14.27 18.10 13.24
C LYS A 227 15.46 17.90 12.30
N LYS A 228 16.48 18.73 12.40
CA LYS A 228 17.76 18.46 11.71
C LYS A 228 18.54 17.38 12.46
N LYS A 229 19.16 16.48 11.71
CA LYS A 229 20.05 15.41 12.20
C LYS A 229 21.24 15.26 11.25
N VAL A 230 22.28 14.59 11.73
CA VAL A 230 23.44 14.20 10.93
C VAL A 230 23.36 12.70 10.69
N ASP A 231 23.54 12.27 9.44
CA ASP A 231 23.59 10.85 9.10
C ASP A 231 24.92 10.26 9.57
N ASN A 232 24.86 9.17 10.35
CA ASN A 232 26.08 8.65 10.98
C ASN A 232 27.09 8.10 9.98
N ASN A 233 26.63 7.66 8.79
CA ASN A 233 27.45 7.04 7.78
C ASN A 233 28.09 8.09 6.84
N SER A 234 27.27 8.96 6.27
CA SER A 234 27.69 9.99 5.30
C SER A 234 28.14 11.29 5.93
N LYS A 235 27.88 11.50 7.23
CA LYS A 235 28.17 12.74 7.97
C LYS A 235 27.49 13.99 7.38
N LYS A 236 26.44 13.81 6.58
CA LYS A 236 25.67 14.91 5.99
C LYS A 236 24.48 15.31 6.86
N ASP A 237 24.13 16.59 6.82
CA ASP A 237 22.91 17.13 7.42
C ASP A 237 21.67 16.68 6.63
N PHE A 238 20.65 16.24 7.35
CA PHE A 238 19.35 15.90 6.77
C PHE A 238 18.20 16.33 7.69
N TRP A 239 17.00 16.44 7.12
CA TRP A 239 15.77 16.63 7.89
C TRP A 239 15.16 15.28 8.28
N HIS A 240 15.05 15.06 9.58
CA HIS A 240 14.45 13.88 10.19
C HIS A 240 13.00 14.14 10.54
N ILE A 241 12.10 13.33 9.98
CA ILE A 241 10.68 13.34 10.32
C ILE A 241 10.37 12.05 11.10
N GLU A 242 9.98 12.19 12.35
CA GLU A 242 9.59 11.09 13.25
C GLU A 242 8.08 11.13 13.45
N LEU A 243 7.45 9.96 13.39
CA LEU A 243 6.06 9.76 13.79
C LEU A 243 6.00 8.80 14.96
N GLU A 244 5.22 9.16 15.98
CA GLU A 244 5.02 8.39 17.20
C GLU A 244 3.53 8.37 17.56
N THR A 245 2.98 7.18 17.80
CA THR A 245 1.66 7.05 18.42
C THR A 245 1.78 7.35 19.92
N LEU A 246 1.05 8.36 20.39
CA LEU A 246 0.99 8.65 21.82
C LEU A 246 -0.15 7.83 22.43
N PRO A 247 0.10 7.12 23.54
CA PRO A 247 -0.92 6.28 24.13
C PRO A 247 -2.10 7.11 24.65
N TYR A 248 -3.30 6.60 24.43
CA TYR A 248 -4.48 7.01 25.18
C TYR A 248 -4.51 6.24 26.50
N ARG A 249 -4.59 6.97 27.62
CA ARG A 249 -4.79 6.39 28.96
C ARG A 249 -6.17 6.77 29.47
N ASP A 250 -7.07 5.80 29.47
CA ASP A 250 -8.35 5.84 30.21
C ASP A 250 -8.22 5.19 31.60
N ALA A 251 -9.33 5.18 32.34
CA ALA A 251 -9.39 4.53 33.65
C ALA A 251 -9.11 3.02 33.58
N ALA A 252 -9.40 2.35 32.46
CA ALA A 252 -9.23 0.90 32.26
C ALA A 252 -7.80 0.49 31.82
N SER A 253 -7.02 1.42 31.28
CA SER A 253 -5.63 1.26 30.84
C SER A 253 -4.61 1.84 31.83
N LYS A 254 -5.09 2.40 32.95
CA LYS A 254 -4.27 2.89 34.05
C LYS A 254 -3.40 1.75 34.61
N GLY A 255 -2.08 1.84 34.42
CA GLY A 255 -1.10 0.85 34.89
C GLY A 255 -0.65 -0.19 33.85
N LYS A 256 -1.16 -0.16 32.61
CA LYS A 256 -0.69 -1.05 31.53
C LYS A 256 0.47 -0.41 30.75
N TYR A 257 1.43 -1.24 30.31
CA TYR A 257 2.48 -0.82 29.38
C TYR A 257 1.86 -0.52 28.01
N CYS A 258 2.23 0.61 27.41
CA CYS A 258 1.82 0.97 26.05
C CYS A 258 3.02 0.82 25.11
N ILE A 259 2.80 0.17 23.98
CA ILE A 259 3.81 0.00 22.93
C ILE A 259 3.62 1.13 21.93
N THR A 260 4.70 1.86 21.66
CA THR A 260 4.79 2.91 20.65
C THR A 260 5.67 2.41 19.51
N THR A 261 5.30 2.74 18.27
CA THR A 261 6.12 2.40 17.11
C THR A 261 6.43 3.63 16.27
N PHE A 262 7.66 3.67 15.74
CA PHE A 262 8.23 4.82 15.04
C PHE A 262 8.19 4.64 13.53
N LEU A 263 7.73 5.66 12.81
CA LEU A 263 7.93 5.76 11.37
C LEU A 263 8.90 6.91 11.05
N TYR A 264 9.87 6.65 10.18
CA TYR A 264 10.89 7.62 9.80
C TYR A 264 10.82 7.95 8.30
N LYS A 265 10.85 9.24 7.93
CA LYS A 265 10.96 9.73 6.53
C LYS A 265 12.07 10.79 6.41
N PHE A 266 12.78 10.82 5.27
CA PHE A 266 14.07 11.51 5.11
C PHE A 266 14.14 12.35 3.84
N LYS A 267 14.94 13.40 3.90
CA LYS A 267 15.44 14.14 2.73
C LYS A 267 16.87 14.61 3.00
N SER A 268 17.83 14.11 2.22
CA SER A 268 19.22 14.59 2.24
C SER A 268 19.33 15.89 1.44
N LYS A 269 20.18 16.81 1.91
CA LYS A 269 20.74 17.84 1.02
C LYS A 269 21.85 17.24 0.15
#